data_AF-A0A0D2VC04-F1
#
_entry.id   AF-A0A0D2VC04-F1
#
_cell.length_a   1.000
_cell.length_b   1.000
_cell.length_c   1.000
_cell.angle_alpha   90.00
_cell.angle_beta   90.00
_cell.angle_gamma   90.00
#
_symmetry.space_group_name_H-M   'P 1'
#
loop_
_entity.id
_entity.type
_entity.pdbx_description
1 polymer ?
#
loop_
_entity_poly.entity_id
_entity_poly.type
_entity_poly.pdbx_seq_one_letter_code
_entity_poly.pdbx_strand_id
1 'polypeptide(L)'
;MTRQVYFVPAAETQVASVKKKTAVTTSWVSVDAKGQGTVLDVDKYAIMRRVQIHARDLRVLDPMLSYPSTVLGREKVIVLNLEHIKAIITAEEVLLRDPFDDNVIPIVAELKRRLPQEKNLTCQGLGEEEEEHIGLRNDVNTGEENEFPFEFRALEVALEAICSFLDARTRELETDTYPALDELTSKISSRNLDHVRKLKSAMTRLTNRVQKVRDELEQLLDDDDDMADLYLSRKLAGACSPVSVSGAPNWYPSSPTIGSKISRTSRASALTAEEDNDVEELEMLLEAYFMQIDNTLNKLTTLREYIDDTEDYINIQLDNHRNQLIQSSS
;
A
#
# COMPACT_ATOMS: atom_id res chain seq x y z
N MET A 1 15.29 -53.92 -62.82
CA MET A 1 14.16 -54.23 -61.91
C MET A 1 14.67 -55.38 -61.04
N THR A 2 15.06 -55.23 -59.77
CA THR A 2 14.40 -54.61 -58.62
C THR A 2 15.51 -54.43 -57.56
N ARG A 3 15.65 -53.28 -56.89
CA ARG A 3 16.57 -53.17 -55.75
C ARG A 3 15.80 -52.65 -54.54
N GLN A 4 15.55 -53.58 -53.63
CA GLN A 4 14.94 -53.35 -52.33
C GLN A 4 16.04 -53.23 -51.28
N VAL A 5 15.72 -52.42 -50.27
CA VAL A 5 16.53 -51.82 -49.22
C VAL A 5 16.97 -52.84 -48.16
N TYR A 6 18.13 -52.63 -47.54
CA TYR A 6 18.32 -52.97 -46.11
C TYR A 6 18.98 -51.80 -45.37
N PHE A 7 18.44 -51.57 -44.17
CA PHE A 7 18.64 -50.46 -43.23
C PHE A 7 19.63 -50.86 -42.11
N VAL A 8 19.95 -49.93 -41.19
CA VAL A 8 20.46 -50.04 -39.78
C VAL A 8 21.69 -49.11 -39.53
N PRO A 9 21.80 -48.39 -38.37
CA PRO A 9 21.64 -46.93 -38.32
C PRO A 9 22.88 -46.17 -37.77
N ALA A 10 22.84 -44.84 -37.84
CA ALA A 10 23.88 -43.93 -37.35
C ALA A 10 23.73 -43.61 -35.85
N ALA A 11 24.86 -43.58 -35.15
CA ALA A 11 24.99 -43.28 -33.73
C ALA A 11 24.71 -41.81 -33.39
N GLU A 12 24.00 -41.59 -32.30
CA GLU A 12 23.72 -40.29 -31.68
C GLU A 12 25.00 -39.69 -31.07
N THR A 13 25.26 -38.41 -31.36
CA THR A 13 26.22 -37.60 -30.60
C THR A 13 25.43 -36.55 -29.83
N GLN A 14 25.53 -36.63 -28.49
CA GLN A 14 24.89 -35.73 -27.55
C GLN A 14 25.43 -34.29 -27.68
N VAL A 15 24.54 -33.31 -27.81
CA VAL A 15 24.85 -31.89 -27.61
C VAL A 15 24.29 -31.48 -26.24
N ALA A 16 25.19 -31.10 -25.35
CA ALA A 16 24.88 -30.66 -23.99
C ALA A 16 24.02 -29.38 -24.01
N SER A 17 22.78 -29.47 -23.54
CA SER A 17 21.91 -28.32 -23.31
C SER A 17 22.26 -27.65 -21.98
N VAL A 18 22.85 -26.45 -22.04
CA VAL A 18 23.00 -25.56 -20.89
C VAL A 18 21.60 -25.13 -20.43
N LYS A 19 21.15 -25.62 -19.27
CA LYS A 19 19.90 -25.21 -18.64
C LYS A 19 20.05 -23.77 -18.13
N LYS A 20 19.65 -22.77 -18.92
CA LYS A 20 19.33 -21.44 -18.42
C LYS A 20 18.12 -21.57 -17.49
N LYS A 21 18.26 -21.23 -16.21
CA LYS A 21 17.13 -21.02 -15.31
C LYS A 21 16.28 -19.90 -15.91
N THR A 22 15.11 -20.22 -16.43
CA THR A 22 14.13 -19.24 -16.92
C THR A 22 13.72 -18.40 -15.72
N ALA A 23 14.24 -17.16 -15.64
CA ALA A 23 13.74 -16.19 -14.68
C ALA A 23 12.27 -15.94 -15.04
N VAL A 24 11.38 -16.12 -14.07
CA VAL A 24 9.95 -15.79 -14.25
C VAL A 24 9.88 -14.29 -14.50
N THR A 25 9.56 -13.92 -15.74
CA THR A 25 9.25 -12.55 -16.13
C THR A 25 7.90 -12.18 -15.54
N THR A 26 7.87 -11.04 -14.87
CA THR A 26 6.68 -10.50 -14.21
C THR A 26 6.30 -9.23 -14.93
N SER A 27 5.01 -9.06 -15.24
CA SER A 27 4.56 -7.85 -15.92
C SER A 27 4.36 -6.73 -14.89
N TRP A 28 4.95 -5.57 -15.18
CA TRP A 28 4.84 -4.36 -14.39
C TRP A 28 4.31 -3.23 -15.27
N VAL A 29 3.73 -2.20 -14.66
CA VAL A 29 3.50 -0.91 -15.31
C VAL A 29 4.23 0.15 -14.51
N SER A 30 5.07 0.94 -15.20
CA SER A 30 5.63 2.18 -14.67
C SER A 30 4.71 3.33 -15.07
N VAL A 31 4.36 4.20 -14.12
CA VAL A 31 3.70 5.48 -14.37
C VAL A 31 4.59 6.58 -13.84
N ASP A 32 4.98 7.52 -14.70
CA ASP A 32 5.84 8.64 -14.34
C ASP A 32 5.06 9.85 -13.78
N ALA A 33 5.78 10.86 -13.29
CA ALA A 33 5.21 12.13 -12.84
C ALA A 33 4.44 12.93 -13.92
N LYS A 34 4.48 12.51 -15.19
CA LYS A 34 3.70 13.10 -16.29
C LYS A 34 2.46 12.27 -16.64
N GLY A 35 2.18 11.22 -15.86
CA GLY A 35 1.09 10.28 -16.10
C GLY A 35 1.30 9.37 -17.31
N GLN A 36 2.52 9.25 -17.83
CA GLN A 36 2.83 8.34 -18.93
C GLN A 36 3.05 6.94 -18.38
N GLY A 37 2.22 6.00 -18.83
CA GLY A 37 2.30 4.60 -18.42
C GLY A 37 3.04 3.74 -19.43
N THR A 38 4.08 3.04 -19.01
CA THR A 38 4.82 2.06 -19.82
C THR A 38 4.73 0.68 -19.18
N VAL A 39 4.25 -0.31 -19.94
CA VAL A 39 4.25 -1.72 -19.51
C VAL A 39 5.66 -2.30 -19.69
N LEU A 40 6.15 -2.98 -18.66
CA LEU A 40 7.49 -3.51 -18.54
C LEU A 40 7.42 -5.00 -18.20
N ASP A 41 7.82 -5.85 -19.14
CA ASP A 41 8.00 -7.28 -18.87
C ASP A 41 9.45 -7.54 -18.47
N VAL A 42 9.70 -7.42 -17.17
CA VAL A 42 11.05 -7.47 -16.59
C VAL A 42 11.16 -8.52 -15.51
N ASP A 43 12.37 -9.08 -15.35
CA ASP A 43 12.65 -9.99 -14.25
C ASP A 43 12.83 -9.23 -12.92
N LYS A 44 12.76 -9.97 -11.82
CA LYS A 44 12.94 -9.44 -10.46
C LYS A 44 14.24 -8.64 -10.31
N TYR A 45 15.34 -9.10 -10.92
CA TYR A 45 16.65 -8.46 -10.76
C TYR A 45 16.77 -7.15 -11.55
N ALA A 46 16.05 -7.03 -12.67
CA ALA A 46 15.95 -5.80 -13.43
C ALA A 46 15.23 -4.71 -12.62
N ILE A 47 14.13 -5.06 -11.94
CA ILE A 47 13.46 -4.15 -11.00
C ILE A 47 14.42 -3.75 -9.87
N MET A 48 15.10 -4.72 -9.22
CA MET A 48 16.06 -4.43 -8.14
C MET A 48 17.14 -3.43 -8.56
N ARG A 49 17.70 -3.59 -9.77
CA ARG A 49 18.72 -2.66 -10.29
C ARG A 49 18.16 -1.30 -10.64
N ARG A 50 16.93 -1.23 -11.17
CA ARG A 50 16.28 0.02 -11.58
C ARG A 50 16.03 0.94 -10.37
N VAL A 51 15.37 0.42 -9.34
CA VAL A 51 14.95 1.22 -8.18
C VAL A 51 15.88 1.10 -6.98
N GLN A 52 17.00 0.37 -7.11
CA GLN A 52 18.03 0.20 -6.05
C GLN A 52 17.45 -0.37 -4.74
N ILE A 53 16.56 -1.36 -4.84
CA ILE A 53 15.92 -2.00 -3.68
C ILE A 53 16.61 -3.33 -3.30
N HIS A 54 16.69 -3.61 -2.00
CA HIS A 54 17.25 -4.86 -1.50
C HIS A 54 16.33 -6.05 -1.79
N ALA A 55 16.92 -7.25 -1.97
CA ALA A 55 16.17 -8.47 -2.30
C ALA A 55 15.14 -8.86 -1.24
N ARG A 56 15.38 -8.47 0.02
CA ARG A 56 14.50 -8.71 1.17
C ARG A 56 13.20 -7.93 1.05
N ASP A 57 13.29 -6.65 0.74
CA ASP A 57 12.12 -5.78 0.68
C ASP A 57 11.28 -6.11 -0.57
N LEU A 58 11.93 -6.42 -1.70
CA LEU A 58 11.21 -6.86 -2.90
C LEU A 58 10.48 -8.21 -2.74
N ARG A 59 10.87 -9.05 -1.77
CA ARG A 59 10.17 -10.33 -1.53
C ARG A 59 8.76 -10.14 -1.00
N VAL A 60 8.48 -9.02 -0.35
CA VAL A 60 7.14 -8.68 0.14
C VAL A 60 6.13 -8.70 -1.02
N LEU A 61 6.56 -8.30 -2.22
CA LEU A 61 5.73 -8.27 -3.42
C LEU A 61 5.67 -9.61 -4.17
N ASP A 62 6.31 -10.67 -3.68
CA ASP A 62 6.36 -11.97 -4.35
C ASP A 62 4.96 -12.65 -4.30
N PRO A 63 4.33 -13.01 -5.43
CA PRO A 63 3.00 -13.63 -5.45
C PRO A 63 3.03 -15.06 -4.89
N MET A 64 4.20 -15.70 -4.87
CA MET A 64 4.34 -17.04 -4.30
C MET A 64 4.40 -17.01 -2.77
N LEU A 65 4.53 -15.82 -2.18
CA LEU A 65 4.65 -15.63 -0.74
C LEU A 65 3.44 -14.83 -0.24
N SER A 66 2.74 -15.37 0.75
CA SER A 66 1.62 -14.68 1.39
C SER A 66 2.16 -13.78 2.51
N TYR A 67 2.69 -12.61 2.15
CA TYR A 67 3.06 -11.58 3.12
C TYR A 67 1.82 -10.79 3.59
N PRO A 68 1.81 -10.32 4.85
CA PRO A 68 0.78 -9.41 5.33
C PRO A 68 0.83 -8.07 4.58
N SER A 69 -0.22 -7.26 4.75
CA SER A 69 -0.21 -5.88 4.27
C SER A 69 0.97 -5.14 4.87
N THR A 70 1.70 -4.34 4.08
CA THR A 70 2.79 -3.51 4.61
C THR A 70 3.12 -2.29 3.74
N VAL A 71 3.54 -1.22 4.40
CA VAL A 71 4.06 0.04 3.85
C VAL A 71 5.48 0.20 4.36
N LEU A 72 6.49 0.04 3.50
CA LEU A 72 7.89 0.09 3.91
C LEU A 72 8.60 1.27 3.26
N GLY A 73 8.95 2.28 4.06
CA GLY A 73 9.89 3.33 3.68
C GLY A 73 11.32 2.81 3.62
N ARG A 74 12.06 3.19 2.57
CA ARG A 74 13.49 2.92 2.39
C ARG A 74 14.15 4.16 1.80
N GLU A 75 15.47 4.11 1.63
CA GLU A 75 16.27 5.28 1.22
C GLU A 75 15.74 5.99 -0.05
N LYS A 76 15.21 5.26 -1.04
CA LYS A 76 14.76 5.82 -2.33
C LYS A 76 13.40 5.28 -2.81
N VAL A 77 12.78 4.40 -2.04
CA VAL A 77 11.57 3.70 -2.44
C VAL A 77 10.62 3.52 -1.28
N ILE A 78 9.33 3.56 -1.57
CA ILE A 78 8.29 3.03 -0.70
C ILE A 78 7.81 1.73 -1.32
N VAL A 79 7.81 0.64 -0.55
CA VAL A 79 7.28 -0.65 -0.99
C VAL A 79 5.89 -0.80 -0.41
N LEU A 80 4.90 -0.97 -1.28
CA LEU A 80 3.51 -1.16 -0.90
C LEU A 80 3.04 -2.57 -1.24
N ASN A 81 2.64 -3.30 -0.22
CA ASN A 81 1.86 -4.52 -0.36
C ASN A 81 0.55 -4.32 0.39
N LEU A 82 -0.50 -3.88 -0.29
CA LEU A 82 -1.80 -3.66 0.32
C LEU A 82 -2.83 -4.50 -0.43
N GLU A 83 -3.21 -5.64 0.13
CA GLU A 83 -4.16 -6.57 -0.48
C GLU A 83 -3.79 -6.97 -1.92
N HIS A 84 -4.49 -6.43 -2.92
CA HIS A 84 -4.27 -6.70 -4.34
C HIS A 84 -3.30 -5.68 -4.98
N ILE A 85 -2.95 -4.61 -4.29
CA ILE A 85 -2.00 -3.59 -4.76
C ILE A 85 -0.60 -3.99 -4.31
N LYS A 86 0.25 -4.26 -5.29
CA LYS A 86 1.68 -4.50 -5.10
C LYS A 86 2.45 -3.46 -5.89
N ALA A 87 3.02 -2.48 -5.19
CA ALA A 87 3.64 -1.34 -5.82
C ALA A 87 5.01 -0.98 -5.23
N ILE A 88 5.82 -0.30 -6.03
CA ILE A 88 7.04 0.38 -5.60
C ILE A 88 6.90 1.83 -6.04
N ILE A 89 6.87 2.75 -5.08
CA ILE A 89 6.83 4.18 -5.33
C ILE A 89 8.26 4.72 -5.19
N THR A 90 8.68 5.54 -6.14
CA THR A 90 9.89 6.36 -6.06
C THR A 90 9.47 7.84 -6.02
N ALA A 91 10.42 8.78 -5.94
CA ALA A 91 10.12 10.20 -6.06
C ALA A 91 9.68 10.65 -7.49
N GLU A 92 9.84 9.78 -8.51
CA GLU A 92 9.64 10.17 -9.92
C GLU A 92 8.69 9.25 -10.71
N GLU A 93 8.58 7.99 -10.30
CA GLU A 93 7.73 6.97 -10.93
C GLU A 93 7.13 6.01 -9.90
N VAL A 94 5.98 5.42 -10.23
CA VAL A 94 5.38 4.31 -9.49
C VAL A 94 5.33 3.07 -10.37
N LEU A 95 5.75 1.94 -9.82
CA LEU A 95 5.73 0.63 -10.47
C LEU A 95 4.65 -0.23 -9.83
N LEU A 96 3.62 -0.59 -10.59
CA LEU A 96 2.59 -1.53 -10.15
C LEU A 96 2.78 -2.88 -10.81
N ARG A 97 2.57 -3.93 -10.04
CA ARG A 97 2.62 -5.30 -10.52
C ARG A 97 1.29 -5.70 -11.15
N ASP A 98 1.35 -6.64 -12.08
CA ASP A 98 0.18 -7.31 -12.67
C ASP A 98 -0.84 -6.31 -13.27
N PRO A 99 -0.43 -5.50 -14.26
CA PRO A 99 -1.23 -4.37 -14.78
C PRO A 99 -2.53 -4.77 -15.52
N PHE A 100 -2.73 -6.07 -15.74
CA PHE A 100 -3.91 -6.63 -16.40
C PHE A 100 -4.93 -7.23 -15.41
N ASP A 101 -4.66 -7.17 -14.11
CA ASP A 101 -5.63 -7.58 -13.09
C ASP A 101 -6.79 -6.58 -13.00
N ASP A 102 -8.02 -7.10 -12.90
CA ASP A 102 -9.25 -6.29 -12.86
C ASP A 102 -9.27 -5.27 -11.72
N ASN A 103 -8.57 -5.56 -10.61
CA ASN A 103 -8.49 -4.64 -9.48
C ASN A 103 -7.36 -3.61 -9.65
N VAL A 104 -6.35 -3.88 -10.49
CA VAL A 104 -5.20 -2.99 -10.71
C VAL A 104 -5.47 -1.99 -11.85
N ILE A 105 -6.21 -2.39 -12.87
CA ILE A 105 -6.54 -1.53 -14.03
C ILE A 105 -7.13 -0.16 -13.61
N PRO A 106 -8.12 -0.07 -12.70
CA PRO A 106 -8.68 1.21 -12.28
C PRO A 106 -7.64 2.11 -11.60
N ILE A 107 -6.74 1.51 -10.84
CA ILE A 107 -5.69 2.21 -10.09
C ILE A 107 -4.68 2.83 -11.05
N VAL A 108 -4.28 2.08 -12.08
CA VAL A 108 -3.39 2.59 -13.12
C VAL A 108 -4.03 3.76 -13.87
N ALA A 109 -5.33 3.70 -14.14
CA ALA A 109 -6.06 4.82 -14.75
C ALA A 109 -6.04 6.06 -13.85
N GLU A 110 -6.24 5.87 -12.55
CA GLU A 110 -6.28 6.95 -11.57
C GLU A 110 -4.91 7.60 -11.35
N LEU A 111 -3.84 6.79 -11.29
CA LEU A 111 -2.46 7.28 -11.25
C LEU A 111 -2.12 8.13 -12.48
N LYS A 112 -2.50 7.68 -13.68
CA LYS A 112 -2.29 8.47 -14.91
C LYS A 112 -3.06 9.78 -14.91
N ARG A 113 -4.21 9.82 -14.22
CA ARG A 113 -5.09 11.00 -14.14
C ARG A 113 -4.59 12.01 -13.12
N ARG A 114 -4.12 11.57 -11.95
CA ARG A 114 -3.80 12.43 -10.79
C ARG A 114 -2.32 12.79 -10.62
N LEU A 115 -1.40 11.99 -11.16
CA LEU A 115 0.04 12.24 -11.02
C LEU A 115 0.58 13.44 -11.83
N PRO A 116 0.09 13.75 -13.06
CA PRO A 116 0.53 14.93 -13.78
C PRO A 116 0.24 16.21 -12.99
N GLN A 117 1.28 16.97 -12.64
CA GLN A 117 1.08 18.32 -12.13
C GLN A 117 0.65 19.23 -13.29
N GLU A 118 -0.53 19.82 -13.20
CA GLU A 118 -0.85 21.00 -14.00
C GLU A 118 0.00 22.16 -13.46
N LYS A 119 1.27 22.23 -13.85
CA LYS A 119 2.03 23.47 -13.71
C LYS A 119 1.30 24.51 -14.54
N ASN A 120 0.43 25.30 -13.90
CA ASN A 120 -0.14 26.51 -14.44
C ASN A 120 1.01 27.39 -14.91
N LEU A 121 1.29 27.34 -16.22
CA LEU A 121 2.13 28.29 -16.93
C LEU A 121 1.34 29.60 -17.04
N THR A 122 1.25 30.35 -15.94
CA THR A 122 0.81 31.74 -15.97
C THR A 122 1.76 32.62 -15.17
N CYS A 123 2.99 32.76 -15.67
CA CYS A 123 3.79 33.96 -15.45
C CYS A 123 3.82 34.76 -16.76
N GLN A 124 2.69 35.44 -17.07
CA GLN A 124 2.66 36.65 -17.90
C GLN A 124 1.98 37.72 -17.03
N GLY A 125 2.55 38.90 -16.77
CA GLY A 125 3.74 39.49 -17.35
C GLY A 125 4.29 40.62 -16.50
N LEU A 126 5.51 41.00 -16.84
CA LEU A 126 6.07 42.32 -16.57
C LEU A 126 5.60 43.25 -17.70
N GLY A 127 4.98 44.36 -17.32
CA GLY A 127 4.59 45.45 -18.21
C GLY A 127 3.81 46.50 -17.44
N GLU A 128 4.56 47.44 -16.86
CA GLU A 128 4.05 48.68 -16.25
C GLU A 128 3.38 49.54 -17.33
N GLU A 129 2.21 50.12 -17.01
CA GLU A 129 1.82 51.52 -17.30
C GLU A 129 0.44 51.81 -16.66
N GLU A 130 0.28 53.04 -16.18
CA GLU A 130 -0.66 53.54 -15.17
C GLU A 130 -2.09 53.79 -15.68
N GLU A 131 -3.11 53.60 -14.81
CA GLU A 131 -4.14 54.59 -14.38
C GLU A 131 -5.46 53.95 -13.87
N GLU A 132 -6.10 54.70 -12.98
CA GLU A 132 -7.11 54.34 -11.98
C GLU A 132 -8.49 53.87 -12.52
N HIS A 133 -9.07 52.83 -11.89
CA HIS A 133 -10.45 52.88 -11.38
C HIS A 133 -10.78 51.73 -10.41
N ILE A 134 -11.41 52.10 -9.30
CA ILE A 134 -11.92 51.31 -8.18
C ILE A 134 -13.10 50.40 -8.62
N GLY A 135 -13.09 49.13 -8.21
CA GLY A 135 -14.23 48.22 -8.43
C GLY A 135 -14.08 46.81 -7.85
N LEU A 136 -14.24 46.69 -6.54
CA LEU A 136 -14.58 45.49 -5.74
C LEU A 136 -14.83 44.19 -6.51
N ARG A 137 -13.87 43.25 -6.46
CA ARG A 137 -14.14 41.81 -6.60
C ARG A 137 -13.26 41.02 -5.64
N ASN A 138 -13.88 40.66 -4.52
CA ASN A 138 -13.60 39.55 -3.61
C ASN A 138 -12.30 38.77 -3.89
N ASP A 139 -11.27 39.07 -3.09
CA ASP A 139 -10.21 38.14 -2.75
C ASP A 139 -10.83 36.90 -2.09
N VAL A 140 -11.04 35.87 -2.89
CA VAL A 140 -11.00 34.48 -2.43
C VAL A 140 -9.80 33.86 -3.12
N ASN A 141 -8.62 34.31 -2.70
CA ASN A 141 -7.39 33.58 -2.92
C ASN A 141 -7.36 32.42 -1.91
N THR A 142 -8.14 31.37 -2.19
CA THR A 142 -8.11 30.09 -1.48
C THR A 142 -7.65 29.05 -2.48
N GLY A 143 -6.35 28.83 -2.55
CA GLY A 143 -5.77 27.92 -3.53
C GLY A 143 -4.24 27.96 -3.58
N GLU A 144 -3.58 28.18 -2.44
CA GLU A 144 -2.31 27.49 -2.26
C GLU A 144 -2.70 26.03 -2.03
N GLU A 145 -2.91 25.29 -3.11
CA GLU A 145 -3.03 23.84 -3.02
C GLU A 145 -1.71 23.37 -2.42
N ASN A 146 -1.74 22.91 -1.15
CA ASN A 146 -0.66 22.16 -0.52
C ASN A 146 -0.40 20.92 -1.38
N GLU A 147 0.41 21.10 -2.42
CA GLU A 147 0.57 20.10 -3.44
C GLU A 147 1.52 19.03 -2.90
N PHE A 148 0.94 17.91 -2.47
CA PHE A 148 1.70 16.78 -1.95
C PHE A 148 2.81 16.35 -2.94
N PRO A 149 4.01 15.99 -2.41
CA PRO A 149 5.07 15.34 -3.18
C PRO A 149 4.54 14.17 -4.01
N PHE A 150 5.25 13.83 -5.09
CA PHE A 150 4.84 12.77 -6.02
C PHE A 150 4.57 11.45 -5.29
N GLU A 151 5.42 11.09 -4.33
CA GLU A 151 5.30 9.86 -3.56
C GLU A 151 4.02 9.78 -2.73
N PHE A 152 3.55 10.91 -2.19
CA PHE A 152 2.34 10.97 -1.37
C PHE A 152 1.08 11.00 -2.23
N ARG A 153 1.12 11.65 -3.40
CA ARG A 153 0.01 11.53 -4.37
C ARG A 153 -0.14 10.09 -4.89
N ALA A 154 0.97 9.39 -5.12
CA ALA A 154 0.94 7.99 -5.51
C ALA A 154 0.44 7.08 -4.37
N LEU A 155 0.89 7.34 -3.14
CA LEU A 155 0.44 6.63 -1.94
C LEU A 155 -1.06 6.84 -1.69
N GLU A 156 -1.53 8.08 -1.79
CA GLU A 156 -2.92 8.46 -1.63
C GLU A 156 -3.84 7.68 -2.60
N VAL A 157 -3.49 7.62 -3.88
CA VAL A 157 -4.26 6.85 -4.87
C VAL A 157 -4.32 5.36 -4.52
N ALA A 158 -3.23 4.80 -3.98
CA ALA A 158 -3.22 3.40 -3.54
C ALA A 158 -4.11 3.19 -2.30
N LEU A 159 -4.03 4.07 -1.30
CA LEU A 159 -4.83 4.01 -0.08
C LEU A 159 -6.32 4.19 -0.36
N GLU A 160 -6.67 5.20 -1.17
CA GLU A 160 -8.04 5.46 -1.61
C GLU A 160 -8.63 4.24 -2.33
N ALA A 161 -7.86 3.62 -3.23
CA ALA A 161 -8.30 2.42 -3.95
C ALA A 161 -8.60 1.25 -3.00
N ILE A 162 -7.74 0.98 -2.01
CA ILE A 162 -7.97 -0.10 -1.04
C ILE A 162 -9.14 0.20 -0.12
N CYS A 163 -9.22 1.41 0.43
CA CYS A 163 -10.30 1.79 1.32
C CYS A 163 -11.64 1.73 0.59
N SER A 164 -11.71 2.25 -0.63
CA SER A 164 -12.91 2.19 -1.48
C SER A 164 -13.28 0.75 -1.84
N PHE A 165 -12.30 -0.10 -2.17
CA PHE A 165 -12.53 -1.50 -2.47
C PHE A 165 -13.10 -2.25 -1.26
N LEU A 166 -12.50 -2.10 -0.08
CA LEU A 166 -12.93 -2.80 1.13
C LEU A 166 -14.31 -2.32 1.59
N ASP A 167 -14.58 -1.02 1.57
CA ASP A 167 -15.90 -0.46 1.89
C ASP A 167 -16.98 -0.93 0.90
N ALA A 168 -16.67 -0.99 -0.40
CA ALA A 168 -17.60 -1.53 -1.39
C ALA A 168 -17.92 -3.02 -1.13
N ARG A 169 -16.92 -3.83 -0.80
CA ARG A 169 -17.12 -5.25 -0.43
C ARG A 169 -17.93 -5.40 0.86
N THR A 170 -17.75 -4.51 1.83
CA THR A 170 -18.56 -4.49 3.06
C THR A 170 -20.02 -4.18 2.73
N ARG A 171 -20.29 -3.17 1.88
CA ARG A 171 -21.65 -2.82 1.44
C ARG A 171 -22.34 -3.93 0.65
N GLU A 172 -21.61 -4.62 -0.23
CA GLU A 172 -22.12 -5.80 -0.94
C GLU A 172 -22.55 -6.89 0.06
N LEU A 173 -21.67 -7.19 1.03
CA LEU A 173 -21.94 -8.20 2.04
C LEU A 173 -23.12 -7.85 2.96
N GLU A 174 -23.26 -6.58 3.36
CA GLU A 174 -24.42 -6.09 4.11
C GLU A 174 -25.72 -6.32 3.32
N THR A 175 -25.71 -5.96 2.04
CA THR A 175 -26.87 -6.09 1.14
C THR A 175 -27.31 -7.55 0.97
N ASP A 176 -26.36 -8.49 0.98
CA ASP A 176 -26.66 -9.93 0.91
C ASP A 176 -27.05 -10.52 2.28
N THR A 177 -26.50 -9.99 3.36
CA THR A 177 -26.64 -10.57 4.70
C THR A 177 -27.97 -10.23 5.36
N TYR A 178 -28.41 -8.98 5.33
CA TYR A 178 -29.66 -8.59 6.00
C TYR A 178 -30.89 -9.37 5.48
N PRO A 179 -31.10 -9.53 4.15
CA PRO A 179 -32.20 -10.34 3.64
C PRO A 179 -32.08 -11.82 3.98
N ALA A 180 -30.86 -12.37 4.02
CA ALA A 180 -30.65 -13.78 4.35
C ALA A 180 -31.00 -14.09 5.82
N LEU A 181 -30.72 -13.16 6.74
CA LEU A 181 -31.07 -13.28 8.15
C LEU A 181 -32.59 -13.15 8.39
N ASP A 182 -33.26 -12.25 7.67
CA ASP A 182 -34.73 -12.13 7.70
C ASP A 182 -35.39 -13.40 7.15
N GLU A 183 -34.90 -13.94 6.03
CA GLU A 183 -35.39 -15.21 5.47
C GLU A 183 -35.18 -16.38 6.44
N LEU A 184 -34.06 -16.41 7.16
CA LEU A 184 -33.79 -17.44 8.17
C LEU A 184 -34.74 -17.32 9.36
N THR A 185 -35.03 -16.10 9.81
CA THR A 185 -35.96 -15.81 10.91
C THR A 185 -37.39 -16.19 10.54
N SER A 186 -37.79 -15.96 9.28
CA SER A 186 -39.09 -16.37 8.76
C SER A 186 -39.21 -17.89 8.59
N LYS A 187 -38.15 -18.54 8.07
CA LYS A 187 -38.16 -19.97 7.76
C LYS A 187 -36.82 -20.62 8.09
N ILE A 188 -36.80 -21.35 9.20
CA ILE A 188 -35.66 -22.18 9.59
C ILE A 188 -35.59 -23.39 8.66
N SER A 189 -34.57 -23.41 7.80
CA SER A 189 -34.30 -24.51 6.88
C SER A 189 -32.79 -24.74 6.74
N SER A 190 -32.38 -25.96 6.39
CA SER A 190 -30.97 -26.28 6.17
C SER A 190 -30.33 -25.38 5.11
N ARG A 191 -31.06 -25.06 4.04
CA ARG A 191 -30.63 -24.15 2.98
C ARG A 191 -30.29 -22.75 3.52
N ASN A 192 -31.16 -22.18 4.35
CA ASN A 192 -31.01 -20.82 4.86
C ASN A 192 -29.89 -20.76 5.92
N LEU A 193 -29.78 -21.78 6.77
CA LEU A 193 -28.65 -21.93 7.69
C LEU A 193 -27.31 -22.03 6.95
N ASP A 194 -27.25 -22.82 5.87
CA ASP A 194 -26.04 -22.95 5.07
C ASP A 194 -25.70 -21.64 4.32
N HIS A 195 -26.71 -20.87 3.92
CA HIS A 195 -26.51 -19.56 3.32
C HIS A 195 -25.89 -18.56 4.31
N VAL A 196 -26.48 -18.44 5.51
CA VAL A 196 -25.96 -17.57 6.58
C VAL A 196 -24.55 -17.98 7.01
N ARG A 197 -24.26 -19.29 7.11
CA ARG A 197 -22.88 -19.76 7.38
C ARG A 197 -21.87 -19.33 6.32
N LYS A 198 -22.24 -19.35 5.03
CA LYS A 198 -21.37 -18.86 3.95
C LYS A 198 -21.13 -17.36 4.07
N LEU A 199 -22.18 -16.58 4.36
CA LEU A 199 -22.09 -15.14 4.59
C LEU A 199 -21.22 -14.82 5.81
N LYS A 200 -21.39 -15.52 6.93
CA LYS A 200 -20.55 -15.41 8.13
C LYS A 200 -19.07 -15.74 7.86
N SER A 201 -18.81 -16.75 7.04
CA SER A 201 -17.45 -17.09 6.60
C SER A 201 -16.85 -15.98 5.72
N ALA A 202 -17.63 -15.44 4.76
CA ALA A 202 -17.21 -14.33 3.91
C ALA A 202 -16.92 -13.06 4.74
N MET A 203 -17.80 -12.74 5.69
CA MET A 203 -17.64 -11.66 6.66
C MET A 203 -16.35 -11.81 7.46
N THR A 204 -16.12 -12.97 8.08
CA THR A 204 -14.91 -13.23 8.87
C THR A 204 -13.65 -13.02 8.01
N ARG A 205 -13.66 -13.48 6.76
CA ARG A 205 -12.54 -13.27 5.84
C ARG A 205 -12.34 -11.80 5.49
N LEU A 206 -13.42 -11.04 5.30
CA LEU A 206 -13.35 -9.61 5.00
C LEU A 206 -12.88 -8.79 6.21
N THR A 207 -13.41 -9.06 7.41
CA THR A 207 -12.96 -8.44 8.67
C THR A 207 -11.46 -8.63 8.87
N ASN A 208 -10.93 -9.85 8.68
CA ASN A 208 -9.50 -10.10 8.81
C ASN A 208 -8.64 -9.35 7.78
N ARG A 209 -9.19 -9.01 6.61
CA ARG A 209 -8.48 -8.24 5.58
C ARG A 209 -8.46 -6.75 5.94
N VAL A 210 -9.61 -6.21 6.33
CA VAL A 210 -9.74 -4.83 6.83
C VAL A 210 -8.84 -4.61 8.04
N GLN A 211 -8.85 -5.54 9.01
CA GLN A 211 -8.00 -5.47 10.20
C GLN A 211 -6.52 -5.37 9.85
N LYS A 212 -6.02 -6.18 8.90
CA LYS A 212 -4.60 -6.12 8.51
C LYS A 212 -4.18 -4.78 7.92
N VAL A 213 -5.07 -4.12 7.18
CA VAL A 213 -4.79 -2.78 6.62
C VAL A 213 -4.85 -1.73 7.73
N ARG A 214 -5.82 -1.82 8.64
CA ARG A 214 -5.91 -0.96 9.82
C ARG A 214 -4.67 -1.07 10.70
N ASP A 215 -4.25 -2.28 11.03
CA ASP A 215 -3.11 -2.54 11.91
C ASP A 215 -1.81 -2.00 11.31
N GLU A 216 -1.62 -2.12 9.99
CA GLU A 216 -0.45 -1.54 9.32
C GLU A 216 -0.46 -0.01 9.35
N LEU A 217 -1.62 0.61 9.13
CA LEU A 217 -1.75 2.07 9.20
C LEU A 217 -1.57 2.59 10.63
N GLU A 218 -2.10 1.88 11.64
CA GLU A 218 -1.89 2.17 13.06
C GLU A 218 -0.40 2.11 13.40
N GLN A 219 0.28 1.04 13.00
CA GLN A 219 1.71 0.89 13.25
C GLN A 219 2.54 1.99 12.57
N LEU A 220 2.20 2.38 11.35
CA LEU A 220 2.89 3.46 10.65
C LEU A 220 2.65 4.83 11.33
N LEU A 221 1.42 5.11 11.78
CA LEU A 221 1.08 6.34 12.50
C LEU A 221 1.75 6.42 13.88
N ASP A 222 2.03 5.27 14.52
CA ASP A 222 2.66 5.20 15.85
C ASP A 222 4.17 5.52 15.83
N ASP A 223 4.84 5.51 14.67
CA ASP A 223 6.30 5.68 14.54
C ASP A 223 6.68 6.77 13.53
N ASP A 224 7.03 7.95 14.04
CA ASP A 224 7.47 9.11 13.25
C ASP A 224 8.72 8.83 12.40
N ASP A 225 9.61 7.91 12.81
CA ASP A 225 10.79 7.56 12.02
C ASP A 225 10.39 6.77 10.76
N ASP A 226 9.45 5.83 10.89
CA ASP A 226 8.90 5.09 9.75
C ASP A 226 8.13 6.03 8.79
N MET A 227 7.42 7.03 9.32
CA MET A 227 6.76 8.07 8.52
C MET A 227 7.76 8.99 7.82
N ALA A 228 8.79 9.47 8.52
CA ALA A 228 9.87 10.26 7.93
C ALA A 228 10.57 9.49 6.81
N ASP A 229 10.62 8.15 6.92
CA ASP A 229 11.20 7.29 5.91
C ASP A 229 10.45 7.29 4.57
N LEU A 230 9.20 7.74 4.54
CA LEU A 230 8.37 7.88 3.33
C LEU A 230 8.64 9.17 2.54
N TYR A 231 9.32 10.17 3.11
CA TYR A 231 9.65 11.45 2.45
C TYR A 231 10.80 11.31 1.43
N LEU A 232 10.53 10.65 0.30
CA LEU A 232 11.53 10.34 -0.73
C LEU A 232 12.09 11.60 -1.42
N SER A 233 11.26 12.58 -1.70
CA SER A 233 11.63 13.84 -2.34
C SER A 233 12.58 14.66 -1.46
N ARG A 234 12.34 14.67 -0.14
CA ARG A 234 13.22 15.30 0.85
C ARG A 234 14.60 14.63 0.86
N LYS A 235 14.63 13.29 0.88
CA LYS A 235 15.87 12.49 0.84
C LYS A 235 16.67 12.73 -0.45
N LEU A 236 15.98 12.85 -1.58
CA LEU A 236 16.61 13.13 -2.88
C LEU A 236 17.21 14.54 -2.93
N ALA A 237 16.50 15.55 -2.40
CA ALA A 237 16.99 16.93 -2.33
C ALA A 237 18.19 17.10 -1.38
N GLY A 238 18.17 16.43 -0.22
CA GLY A 238 19.28 16.42 0.74
C GLY A 238 20.56 15.81 0.16
N ALA A 239 20.44 14.74 -0.65
CA ALA A 239 21.58 14.14 -1.35
C ALA A 239 22.19 15.04 -2.45
N CYS A 240 21.41 15.99 -2.98
CA CYS A 240 21.86 16.93 -4.01
C CYS A 240 22.55 18.19 -3.45
N SER A 241 22.54 18.43 -2.14
CA SER A 241 23.32 19.51 -1.53
C SER A 241 24.78 19.07 -1.43
N PRO A 242 25.75 19.74 -2.11
CA PRO A 242 27.15 19.45 -1.89
C PRO A 242 27.46 19.82 -0.44
N VAL A 243 27.82 18.82 0.37
CA VAL A 243 28.52 19.04 1.64
C VAL A 243 29.61 20.05 1.39
N SER A 244 29.39 21.28 1.87
CA SER A 244 30.42 22.30 1.91
C SER A 244 31.53 21.73 2.78
N VAL A 245 32.64 21.38 2.12
CA VAL A 245 33.88 20.95 2.75
C VAL A 245 34.33 22.06 3.69
N SER A 246 34.02 21.93 4.97
CA SER A 246 34.71 22.63 6.05
C SER A 246 34.76 21.71 7.26
N GLY A 247 35.76 20.83 7.25
CA GLY A 247 36.05 19.95 8.36
C GLY A 247 37.03 18.87 7.96
N ALA A 248 38.30 19.23 7.79
CA ALA A 248 39.36 18.25 7.62
C ALA A 248 39.33 17.24 8.80
N PRO A 249 39.29 15.92 8.55
CA PRO A 249 39.43 14.94 9.62
C PRO A 249 40.93 14.85 9.96
N ASN A 250 41.31 15.50 11.05
CA ASN A 250 42.67 15.49 11.56
C ASN A 250 42.94 14.17 12.29
N TRP A 251 43.26 13.11 11.55
CA TRP A 251 43.76 11.86 12.13
C TRP A 251 45.24 12.01 12.50
N TYR A 252 45.51 12.41 13.74
CA TYR A 252 46.80 12.14 14.38
C TYR A 252 46.62 11.04 15.43
N PRO A 253 47.37 9.93 15.36
CA PRO A 253 47.47 9.00 16.46
C PRO A 253 48.61 9.45 17.38
N SER A 254 48.27 9.98 18.55
CA SER A 254 49.28 10.28 19.59
C SER A 254 49.13 9.29 20.74
N SER A 255 50.18 8.50 20.93
CA SER A 255 50.45 7.53 21.99
C SER A 255 50.43 8.14 23.42
N PRO A 256 50.42 7.32 24.48
CA PRO A 256 49.86 7.68 25.79
C PRO A 256 50.90 8.31 26.73
N THR A 257 50.48 9.32 27.48
CA THR A 257 51.25 9.83 28.63
C THR A 257 50.35 10.05 29.85
N ILE A 258 50.66 9.26 30.87
CA ILE A 258 50.52 9.43 32.32
C ILE A 258 50.19 10.86 32.80
N GLY A 259 49.18 10.98 33.69
CA GLY A 259 49.17 12.03 34.74
C GLY A 259 47.84 12.74 35.06
N SER A 260 47.24 12.36 36.19
CA SER A 260 46.44 13.16 37.16
C SER A 260 45.22 13.99 36.75
N LYS A 261 44.09 13.63 37.40
CA LYS A 261 42.99 14.44 37.99
C LYS A 261 42.97 15.95 37.69
N ILE A 262 41.86 16.44 37.13
CA ILE A 262 41.05 17.58 37.61
C ILE A 262 39.69 17.53 36.90
N SER A 263 38.61 17.54 37.68
CA SER A 263 37.23 17.71 37.23
C SER A 263 37.03 19.08 36.59
N ARG A 264 36.41 19.12 35.41
CA ARG A 264 35.69 20.29 34.88
C ARG A 264 34.62 19.77 33.93
N THR A 265 33.45 19.52 34.49
CA THR A 265 32.21 19.37 33.73
C THR A 265 31.90 20.69 33.03
N SER A 266 32.09 20.72 31.72
CA SER A 266 31.55 21.76 30.86
C SER A 266 31.19 21.13 29.53
N ARG A 267 29.86 20.98 29.36
CA ARG A 267 29.12 21.17 28.11
C ARG A 267 29.68 20.39 26.92
N ALA A 268 29.37 19.10 26.88
CA ALA A 268 29.29 18.36 25.63
C ALA A 268 27.82 18.36 25.18
N SER A 269 27.56 19.14 24.15
CA SER A 269 26.58 18.95 23.09
C SER A 269 25.47 17.93 23.35
N ALA A 270 24.28 18.44 23.64
CA ALA A 270 23.04 17.90 23.11
C ALA A 270 22.42 19.02 22.26
N LEU A 271 23.03 19.24 21.09
CA LEU A 271 22.33 19.81 19.94
C LEU A 271 21.90 18.60 19.09
N THR A 272 21.02 17.78 19.66
CA THR A 272 19.93 17.20 18.88
C THR A 272 18.81 18.21 19.08
N ALA A 273 18.94 19.38 18.47
CA ALA A 273 17.74 20.14 18.16
C ALA A 273 17.03 19.23 17.16
N GLU A 274 15.99 18.54 17.62
CA GLU A 274 14.69 18.57 16.96
C GLU A 274 14.82 19.06 15.52
N GLU A 275 15.32 18.21 14.61
CA GLU A 275 14.67 18.13 13.32
C GLU A 275 13.35 17.47 13.71
N ASP A 276 12.39 18.28 14.21
CA ASP A 276 10.99 17.89 14.22
C ASP A 276 10.76 17.44 12.79
N ASN A 277 10.75 16.12 12.58
CA ASN A 277 10.45 15.54 11.30
C ASN A 277 9.04 16.03 11.04
N ASP A 278 8.92 17.10 10.27
CA ASP A 278 7.65 17.71 9.93
C ASP A 278 6.91 16.70 9.05
N VAL A 279 6.23 15.77 9.73
CA VAL A 279 5.42 14.66 9.21
C VAL A 279 3.94 14.98 9.30
N GLU A 280 3.57 16.15 9.85
CA GLU A 280 2.18 16.56 10.11
C GLU A 280 1.31 16.46 8.85
N GLU A 281 1.84 16.86 7.69
CA GLU A 281 1.12 16.75 6.42
C GLU A 281 0.80 15.30 6.01
N LEU A 282 1.76 14.39 6.21
CA LEU A 282 1.58 12.97 5.90
C LEU A 282 0.72 12.28 6.96
N GLU A 283 0.90 12.64 8.23
CA GLU A 283 0.09 12.16 9.34
C GLU A 283 -1.39 12.46 9.10
N MET A 284 -1.75 13.71 8.78
CA MET A 284 -3.13 14.08 8.43
C MET A 284 -3.70 13.24 7.27
N LEU A 285 -2.88 12.96 6.24
CA LEU A 285 -3.28 12.11 5.12
C LEU A 285 -3.57 10.68 5.59
N LEU A 286 -2.65 10.09 6.35
CA LEU A 286 -2.75 8.73 6.86
C LEU A 286 -3.89 8.57 7.86
N GLU A 287 -4.09 9.53 8.77
CA GLU A 287 -5.19 9.57 9.73
C GLU A 287 -6.56 9.56 9.03
N ALA A 288 -6.70 10.30 7.92
CA ALA A 288 -7.95 10.32 7.16
C ALA A 288 -8.29 8.91 6.62
N TYR A 289 -7.32 8.19 6.07
CA TYR A 289 -7.50 6.81 5.60
C TYR A 289 -7.63 5.81 6.75
N PHE A 290 -6.94 6.04 7.87
CA PHE A 290 -7.09 5.25 9.10
C PHE A 290 -8.52 5.32 9.63
N MET A 291 -9.09 6.53 9.70
CA MET A 291 -10.49 6.72 10.09
C MET A 291 -11.46 6.06 9.12
N GLN A 292 -11.18 6.09 7.81
CA GLN A 292 -12.01 5.43 6.80
C GLN A 292 -12.00 3.90 6.95
N ILE A 293 -10.82 3.29 7.17
CA ILE A 293 -10.70 1.85 7.33
C ILE A 293 -11.28 1.39 8.68
N ASP A 294 -11.10 2.17 9.75
CA ASP A 294 -11.68 1.89 11.07
C ASP A 294 -13.20 1.95 11.03
N ASN A 295 -13.78 2.96 10.35
CA ASN A 295 -15.23 3.00 10.10
C ASN A 295 -15.71 1.76 9.31
N THR A 296 -14.94 1.30 8.33
CA THR A 296 -15.26 0.07 7.58
C THR A 296 -15.22 -1.17 8.48
N LEU A 297 -14.26 -1.24 9.40
CA LEU A 297 -14.17 -2.30 10.40
C LEU A 297 -15.36 -2.28 11.36
N ASN A 298 -15.75 -1.10 11.84
CA ASN A 298 -16.88 -0.93 12.74
C ASN A 298 -18.19 -1.41 12.10
N LYS A 299 -18.45 -1.10 10.82
CA LYS A 299 -19.59 -1.66 10.07
C LYS A 299 -19.60 -3.19 10.06
N LEU A 300 -18.45 -3.81 9.79
CA LEU A 300 -18.32 -5.28 9.80
C LEU A 300 -18.52 -5.88 11.19
N THR A 301 -18.06 -5.20 12.24
CA THR A 301 -18.29 -5.62 13.64
C THR A 301 -19.78 -5.59 13.97
N THR A 302 -20.49 -4.51 13.62
CA THR A 302 -21.94 -4.43 13.82
C THR A 302 -22.69 -5.50 13.01
N LEU A 303 -22.29 -5.74 11.76
CA LEU A 303 -22.89 -6.81 10.95
C LEU A 303 -22.67 -8.18 11.58
N ARG A 304 -21.49 -8.42 12.15
CA ARG A 304 -21.16 -9.66 12.85
C ARG A 304 -22.02 -9.87 14.08
N GLU A 305 -22.15 -8.86 14.92
CA GLU A 305 -23.02 -8.91 16.11
C GLU A 305 -24.45 -9.26 15.69
N TYR A 306 -24.97 -8.65 14.63
CA TYR A 306 -26.31 -8.95 14.14
C TYR A 306 -26.49 -10.39 13.63
N ILE A 307 -25.48 -10.96 12.95
CA ILE A 307 -25.48 -12.38 12.56
C ILE A 307 -25.47 -13.27 13.81
N ASP A 308 -24.59 -12.98 14.76
CA ASP A 308 -24.40 -13.78 15.97
C ASP A 308 -25.69 -13.76 16.84
N ASP A 309 -26.31 -12.59 17.01
CA ASP A 309 -27.60 -12.42 17.71
C ASP A 309 -28.73 -13.21 17.03
N THR A 310 -28.77 -13.20 15.70
CA THR A 310 -29.77 -13.96 14.93
C THR A 310 -29.55 -15.46 15.08
N GLU A 311 -28.30 -15.94 15.03
CA GLU A 311 -27.97 -17.34 15.25
C GLU A 311 -28.39 -17.80 16.65
N ASP A 312 -28.14 -17.00 17.69
CA ASP A 312 -28.54 -17.28 19.06
C ASP A 312 -30.07 -17.32 19.22
N TYR A 313 -30.79 -16.39 18.60
CA TYR A 313 -32.25 -16.43 18.55
C TYR A 313 -32.79 -17.72 17.91
N ILE A 314 -32.23 -18.13 16.77
CA ILE A 314 -32.63 -19.35 16.07
C ILE A 314 -32.34 -20.59 16.91
N ASN A 315 -31.19 -20.63 17.61
CA ASN A 315 -30.85 -21.73 18.50
C ASN A 315 -31.88 -21.88 19.63
N ILE A 316 -32.29 -20.76 20.24
CA ILE A 316 -33.34 -20.76 21.28
C ILE A 316 -34.69 -21.27 20.73
N GLN A 317 -35.09 -20.87 19.51
CA GLN A 317 -36.32 -21.34 18.88
C GLN A 317 -36.32 -22.85 18.61
N LEU A 318 -35.20 -23.38 18.11
CA LEU A 318 -35.03 -24.80 17.83
C LEU A 318 -35.09 -25.65 19.11
N ASP A 319 -34.46 -25.19 20.18
CA ASP A 319 -34.50 -25.86 21.48
C ASP A 319 -35.91 -25.87 22.09
N ASN A 320 -36.64 -24.76 21.97
CA ASN A 320 -38.03 -24.68 22.42
C ASN A 320 -38.94 -25.68 21.68
N HIS A 321 -38.83 -25.77 20.35
CA HIS A 321 -39.60 -26.72 19.56
C HIS A 321 -39.24 -28.18 19.92
N ARG A 322 -37.96 -28.47 20.14
CA ARG A 322 -37.50 -29.78 20.61
C ARG A 322 -38.08 -30.14 21.98
N ASN A 323 -38.09 -29.20 22.92
CA ASN A 323 -38.65 -29.41 24.25
C ASN A 323 -40.17 -29.67 24.21
N GLN A 324 -40.92 -28.95 23.36
CA GLN A 324 -42.35 -29.20 23.15
C GLN A 324 -42.64 -30.59 22.58
N LEU A 325 -41.81 -31.08 21.65
CA LEU A 325 -41.94 -32.44 21.11
C LEU A 325 -41.68 -33.52 22.17
N ILE A 326 -40.74 -33.29 23.10
CA ILE A 326 -40.47 -34.21 24.20
C ILE A 326 -41.63 -34.23 25.21
N GLN A 327 -42.18 -33.05 25.55
CA GLN A 327 -43.32 -32.95 26.48
C GLN A 327 -44.62 -33.53 25.92
N SER A 328 -44.84 -33.46 24.61
CA SER A 328 -46.03 -34.05 23.95
C SER A 328 -45.91 -35.55 23.67
N SER A 329 -44.72 -36.13 23.80
CA SER A 329 -44.46 -37.56 23.62
C SER A 329 -44.29 -38.35 24.92
N SER A 330 -44.38 -37.67 26.08
CA SER A 330 -44.38 -38.27 27.42
C SER A 330 -45.80 -38.38 27.99
#